data_AF-A0AAU0MEK3-F1
#
_entry.id   AF-A0AAU0MEK3-F1
#
_cell.length_a   1.000
_cell.length_b   1.000
_cell.length_c   1.000
_cell.angle_alpha   90.00
_cell.angle_beta   90.00
_cell.angle_gamma   90.00
#
_symmetry.space_group_name_H-M   'P 1'
#
loop_
_entity.id
_entity.type
_entity.pdbx_description
1 polymer ?
#
loop_
_entity_poly.entity_id
_entity_poly.type
_entity_poly.pdbx_seq_one_letter_code
_entity_poly.pdbx_strand_id
1 'polypeptide(L)'
;MPRRPLLPAVALVGSVLILAGCAGEQAPSLESGSPPTPTAPVETTTPTPEPAPTVDPASVTCENLIPASVVEAFGESGWTYQEDVFRVGAQEIEDGIWCTWGDAQSPASDNVQIYGWTPLEPGLAADAQDELADQGWVREDSTEGVYVTENPDTLVSADAEGYGMTYLFGDGWVTVSHGKSSLLVIERPGV
;
A
#
# COMPACT_ATOMS: atom_id res chain seq x y z
N MET A 1 4.69 -13.46 -54.51
CA MET A 1 5.86 -12.85 -55.19
C MET A 1 6.96 -12.60 -54.15
N PRO A 2 8.26 -12.61 -54.54
CA PRO A 2 9.32 -13.30 -53.79
C PRO A 2 10.42 -12.41 -53.18
N ARG A 3 11.15 -13.02 -52.22
CA ARG A 3 12.59 -12.93 -51.86
C ARG A 3 13.29 -11.56 -51.59
N ARG A 4 13.71 -11.41 -50.31
CA ARG A 4 15.05 -11.10 -49.71
C ARG A 4 16.09 -10.29 -50.53
N PRO A 5 16.88 -9.39 -49.90
CA PRO A 5 18.07 -9.76 -49.08
C PRO A 5 18.25 -8.88 -47.81
N LEU A 6 18.84 -9.25 -46.65
CA LEU A 6 20.15 -9.77 -46.20
C LEU A 6 21.39 -8.84 -46.36
N LEU A 7 21.91 -8.39 -45.19
CA LEU A 7 23.28 -7.95 -44.80
C LEU A 7 23.75 -6.52 -45.18
N PRO A 8 24.74 -5.88 -44.47
CA PRO A 8 25.76 -6.46 -43.57
C PRO A 8 26.02 -5.76 -42.21
N ALA A 9 26.86 -6.42 -41.40
CA ALA A 9 27.47 -5.97 -40.14
C ALA A 9 28.64 -4.99 -40.34
N VAL A 10 28.87 -4.09 -39.37
CA VAL A 10 30.14 -3.35 -39.18
C VAL A 10 30.46 -3.28 -37.67
N ALA A 11 31.73 -3.49 -37.35
CA ALA A 11 32.30 -3.66 -36.02
C ALA A 11 33.05 -2.43 -35.50
N LEU A 12 33.36 -2.47 -34.19
CA LEU A 12 34.46 -1.83 -33.44
C LEU A 12 34.41 -0.32 -33.16
N VAL A 13 34.55 0.07 -31.87
CA VAL A 13 35.80 0.59 -31.25
C VAL A 13 35.58 0.70 -29.72
N GLY A 14 36.54 0.20 -28.94
CA GLY A 14 36.58 0.32 -27.48
C GLY A 14 37.41 1.51 -27.00
N SER A 15 37.16 1.93 -25.74
CA SER A 15 38.00 2.86 -25.00
C SER A 15 38.02 2.47 -23.52
N VAL A 16 39.16 1.93 -23.08
CA VAL A 16 39.52 1.75 -21.67
C VAL A 16 40.35 2.98 -21.27
N LEU A 17 39.95 3.68 -20.22
CA LEU A 17 40.76 4.73 -19.58
C LEU A 17 41.01 4.34 -18.13
N ILE A 18 42.26 3.95 -17.84
CA ILE A 18 42.81 3.81 -16.50
C ILE A 18 43.55 5.12 -16.19
N LEU A 19 43.17 5.82 -15.13
CA LEU A 19 43.99 6.90 -14.57
C LEU A 19 44.52 6.49 -13.20
N ALA A 20 45.84 6.47 -13.12
CA ALA A 20 46.63 6.19 -11.94
C ALA A 20 46.76 7.41 -11.02
N GLY A 21 46.72 7.13 -9.71
CA GLY A 21 47.69 7.59 -8.71
C GLY A 21 47.98 9.08 -8.54
N CYS A 22 47.56 9.62 -7.40
CA CYS A 22 48.33 10.63 -6.67
C CYS A 22 48.40 10.24 -5.20
N ALA A 23 49.58 9.77 -4.78
CA ALA A 23 50.01 9.76 -3.40
C ALA A 23 50.49 11.17 -3.03
N GLY A 24 50.06 11.68 -1.88
CA GLY A 24 50.48 12.97 -1.33
C GLY A 24 50.43 12.92 0.19
N GLU A 25 51.54 12.52 0.78
CA GLU A 25 51.87 12.51 2.20
C GLU A 25 51.98 13.96 2.74
N GLN A 26 51.25 14.28 3.82
CA GLN A 26 51.58 15.39 4.72
C GLN A 26 50.84 15.27 6.06
N ALA A 27 51.54 14.77 7.07
CA ALA A 27 51.42 15.27 8.45
C ALA A 27 52.57 16.29 8.66
N PRO A 28 52.54 17.24 9.64
CA PRO A 28 51.71 17.30 10.85
C PRO A 28 51.15 18.71 11.20
N SER A 29 50.27 18.80 12.20
CA SER A 29 50.46 19.70 13.36
C SER A 29 49.38 19.45 14.42
N LEU A 30 49.81 19.21 15.65
CA LEU A 30 48.96 19.16 16.84
C LEU A 30 48.86 20.58 17.41
N GLU A 31 47.68 21.18 17.39
CA GLU A 31 47.36 22.33 18.26
C GLU A 31 45.99 22.13 18.92
N SER A 32 45.98 22.42 20.23
CA SER A 32 44.95 22.13 21.22
C SER A 32 43.65 22.92 21.04
N GLY A 33 42.50 22.28 21.34
CA GLY A 33 41.21 22.97 21.49
C GLY A 33 40.13 22.13 22.17
N SER A 34 40.05 22.22 23.49
CA SER A 34 38.94 21.88 24.42
C SER A 34 38.39 20.43 24.51
N PRO A 35 38.10 19.93 25.73
CA PRO A 35 37.44 18.63 25.91
C PRO A 35 35.96 18.69 25.46
N PRO A 36 35.39 17.61 24.90
CA PRO A 36 33.97 17.54 24.61
C PRO A 36 33.17 17.46 25.92
N THR A 37 32.18 18.35 26.08
CA THR A 37 31.14 18.24 27.10
C THR A 37 30.32 16.96 26.86
N PRO A 38 30.04 16.13 27.89
CA PRO A 38 29.15 14.98 27.72
C PRO A 38 27.73 15.46 27.40
N THR A 39 27.24 15.17 26.20
CA THR A 39 25.84 15.34 25.84
C THR A 39 25.02 14.31 26.64
N ALA A 40 24.11 14.80 27.49
CA ALA A 40 23.13 13.96 28.16
C ALA A 40 22.20 13.31 27.12
N PRO A 41 21.71 12.07 27.35
CA PRO A 41 20.76 11.43 26.45
C PRO A 41 19.49 12.27 26.35
N VAL A 42 19.08 12.61 25.13
CA VAL A 42 17.75 13.15 24.87
C VAL A 42 16.78 11.97 25.02
N GLU A 43 15.94 12.01 26.05
CA GLU A 43 14.80 11.09 26.13
C GLU A 43 13.87 11.39 24.97
N THR A 44 13.90 10.54 23.95
CA THR A 44 12.89 10.50 22.89
C THR A 44 11.61 9.94 23.52
N THR A 45 10.71 10.81 23.95
CA THR A 45 9.34 10.41 24.22
C THR A 45 8.68 10.08 22.89
N THR A 46 8.66 8.79 22.53
CA THR A 46 7.80 8.27 21.47
C THR A 46 6.36 8.65 21.81
N PRO A 47 5.61 9.34 20.93
CA PRO A 47 4.20 9.57 21.17
C PRO A 47 3.50 8.21 21.27
N THR A 48 2.83 7.96 22.38
CA THR A 48 1.90 6.84 22.49
C THR A 48 0.82 7.03 21.43
N PRO A 49 0.53 6.03 20.57
CA PRO A 49 -0.58 6.12 19.64
C PRO A 49 -1.87 6.33 20.45
N GLU A 50 -2.59 7.40 20.15
CA GLU A 50 -3.95 7.60 20.65
C GLU A 50 -4.83 6.47 20.13
N PRO A 51 -5.68 5.83 20.95
CA PRO A 51 -6.61 4.83 20.44
C PRO A 51 -7.48 5.50 19.37
N ALA A 52 -7.49 4.92 18.16
CA ALA A 52 -8.37 5.38 17.10
C ALA A 52 -9.83 5.35 17.62
N PRO A 53 -10.65 6.35 17.27
CA PRO A 53 -12.07 6.30 17.63
C PRO A 53 -12.69 5.03 17.06
N THR A 54 -13.25 4.19 17.92
CA THR A 54 -13.98 3.00 17.49
C THR A 54 -15.29 3.44 16.85
N VAL A 55 -15.40 3.33 15.52
CA VAL A 55 -16.65 3.56 14.80
C VAL A 55 -17.63 2.45 15.20
N ASP A 56 -18.90 2.80 15.46
CA ASP A 56 -19.93 1.78 15.66
C ASP A 56 -20.18 1.08 14.31
N PRO A 57 -20.05 -0.26 14.23
CA PRO A 57 -20.40 -1.07 13.05
C PRO A 57 -21.66 -0.66 12.30
N ALA A 58 -22.70 -0.24 13.03
CA ALA A 58 -23.98 0.15 12.44
C ALA A 58 -24.00 1.57 11.84
N SER A 59 -22.92 2.33 12.00
CA SER A 59 -22.82 3.75 11.62
C SER A 59 -21.69 4.06 10.64
N VAL A 60 -21.08 3.02 10.06
CA VAL A 60 -19.96 3.16 9.13
C VAL A 60 -20.44 3.83 7.84
N THR A 61 -19.68 4.81 7.37
CA THR A 61 -19.86 5.53 6.12
C THR A 61 -18.51 5.65 5.43
N CYS A 62 -18.49 5.98 4.14
CA CYS A 62 -17.22 6.21 3.44
C CYS A 62 -16.36 7.29 4.10
N GLU A 63 -16.98 8.32 4.68
CA GLU A 63 -16.30 9.45 5.31
C GLU A 63 -15.73 9.14 6.70
N ASN A 64 -16.26 8.14 7.40
CA ASN A 64 -15.73 7.76 8.73
C ASN A 64 -14.96 6.43 8.70
N LEU A 65 -14.92 5.73 7.56
CA LEU A 65 -14.10 4.52 7.38
C LEU A 65 -12.60 4.84 7.27
N ILE A 66 -12.25 6.06 6.89
CA ILE A 66 -10.87 6.56 6.76
C ILE A 66 -10.71 7.87 7.55
N PRO A 67 -9.49 8.25 7.94
CA PRO A 67 -9.26 9.46 8.72
C PRO A 67 -9.82 10.70 8.04
N ALA A 68 -10.40 11.59 8.84
CA ALA A 68 -10.98 12.84 8.36
C ALA A 68 -9.99 13.69 7.54
N SER A 69 -8.69 13.63 7.86
CA SER A 69 -7.64 14.31 7.10
C SER A 69 -7.44 13.74 5.69
N VAL A 70 -7.68 12.44 5.48
CA VAL A 70 -7.67 11.81 4.16
C VAL A 70 -8.91 12.21 3.37
N VAL A 71 -10.09 12.24 4.01
CA VAL A 71 -11.32 12.75 3.40
C VAL A 71 -11.17 14.21 2.95
N GLU A 72 -10.59 15.06 3.80
CA GLU A 72 -10.31 16.46 3.46
C GLU A 72 -9.37 16.56 2.25
N ALA A 73 -8.27 15.80 2.25
CA ALA A 73 -7.32 15.80 1.13
C ALA A 73 -7.95 15.32 -0.20
N PHE A 74 -8.85 14.32 -0.14
CA PHE A 74 -9.64 13.92 -1.30
C PHE A 74 -10.57 15.05 -1.75
N GLY A 75 -11.29 15.70 -0.84
CA GLY A 75 -12.16 16.83 -1.15
C GLY A 75 -11.43 18.02 -1.78
N GLU A 76 -10.26 18.39 -1.25
CA GLU A 76 -9.40 19.44 -1.84
C GLU A 76 -8.92 19.10 -3.25
N SER A 77 -8.76 17.81 -3.54
CA SER A 77 -8.41 17.28 -4.86
C SER A 77 -9.62 17.17 -5.80
N GLY A 78 -10.81 17.56 -5.35
CA GLY A 78 -12.06 17.45 -6.11
C GLY A 78 -12.61 16.04 -6.21
N TRP A 79 -12.10 15.11 -5.40
CA TRP A 79 -12.57 13.73 -5.37
C TRP A 79 -13.87 13.60 -4.56
N THR A 80 -14.69 12.64 -4.96
CA THR A 80 -15.88 12.22 -4.22
C THR A 80 -15.86 10.70 -4.08
N TYR A 81 -16.80 10.14 -3.30
CA TYR A 81 -16.96 8.70 -3.18
C TYR A 81 -18.24 8.19 -3.84
N GLN A 82 -18.20 6.91 -4.20
CA GLN A 82 -19.36 6.09 -4.49
C GLN A 82 -19.38 4.93 -3.50
N GLU A 83 -20.50 4.78 -2.82
CA GLU A 83 -20.77 3.69 -1.88
C GLU A 83 -21.48 2.54 -2.60
N ASP A 84 -21.09 1.30 -2.30
CA ASP A 84 -21.70 0.07 -2.81
C ASP A 84 -21.69 -1.01 -1.71
N VAL A 85 -22.34 -2.14 -1.99
CA VAL A 85 -22.34 -3.33 -1.13
C VAL A 85 -20.94 -3.93 -1.02
N PHE A 86 -20.58 -4.44 0.16
CA PHE A 86 -19.32 -5.14 0.32
C PHE A 86 -19.35 -6.50 -0.36
N ARG A 87 -18.32 -6.81 -1.14
CA ARG A 87 -18.17 -8.09 -1.83
C ARG A 87 -16.79 -8.68 -1.59
N VAL A 88 -16.75 -10.00 -1.50
CA VAL A 88 -15.52 -10.79 -1.58
C VAL A 88 -15.71 -11.83 -2.68
N GLY A 89 -14.92 -11.72 -3.75
CA GLY A 89 -15.17 -12.53 -4.94
C GLY A 89 -16.58 -12.30 -5.48
N ALA A 90 -17.36 -13.38 -5.64
CA ALA A 90 -18.75 -13.30 -6.08
C ALA A 90 -19.76 -13.08 -4.92
N GLN A 91 -19.32 -13.19 -3.67
CA GLN A 91 -20.19 -13.14 -2.49
C GLN A 91 -20.45 -11.69 -2.08
N GLU A 92 -21.72 -11.36 -1.87
CA GLU A 92 -22.13 -10.12 -1.19
C GLU A 92 -22.23 -10.41 0.31
N ILE A 93 -21.65 -9.54 1.13
CA ILE A 93 -21.68 -9.64 2.59
C ILE A 93 -22.60 -8.54 3.11
N GLU A 94 -23.60 -8.93 3.90
CA GLU A 94 -24.53 -7.99 4.53
C GLU A 94 -23.80 -7.07 5.53
N ASP A 95 -24.38 -5.90 5.81
CA ASP A 95 -23.85 -4.91 6.76
C ASP A 95 -22.41 -4.43 6.47
N GLY A 96 -21.93 -4.67 5.24
CA GLY A 96 -20.65 -4.18 4.75
C GLY A 96 -20.76 -2.97 3.85
N ILE A 97 -19.67 -2.21 3.75
CA ILE A 97 -19.56 -1.03 2.90
C ILE A 97 -18.34 -1.10 1.99
N TRP A 98 -18.53 -0.79 0.71
CA TRP A 98 -17.46 -0.62 -0.28
C TRP A 98 -17.43 0.82 -0.78
N CYS A 99 -16.32 1.51 -0.58
CA CYS A 99 -16.16 2.91 -0.93
C CYS A 99 -15.12 3.07 -2.03
N THR A 100 -15.55 3.57 -3.18
CA THR A 100 -14.66 3.96 -4.27
C THR A 100 -14.55 5.47 -4.32
N TRP A 101 -13.37 5.99 -3.98
CA TRP A 101 -13.00 7.40 -4.05
C TRP A 101 -12.31 7.71 -5.37
N GLY A 102 -12.66 8.82 -6.01
CA GLY A 102 -12.03 9.23 -7.26
C GLY A 102 -12.53 10.57 -7.77
N ASP A 103 -11.96 11.02 -8.89
CA ASP A 103 -12.39 12.24 -9.56
C ASP A 103 -13.73 12.03 -10.29
N ALA A 104 -14.81 12.56 -9.73
CA ALA A 104 -16.14 12.50 -10.34
C ALA A 104 -16.23 13.20 -11.71
N GLN A 105 -15.32 14.13 -12.00
CA GLN A 105 -15.27 14.82 -13.29
C GLN A 105 -14.58 14.00 -14.37
N SER A 106 -13.87 12.94 -13.98
CA SER A 106 -13.21 12.00 -14.88
C SER A 106 -13.60 10.56 -14.50
N PRO A 107 -14.86 10.15 -14.74
CA PRO A 107 -15.35 8.83 -14.32
C PRO A 107 -14.70 7.65 -15.08
N ALA A 108 -13.93 7.94 -16.13
CA ALA A 108 -13.10 6.96 -16.84
C ALA A 108 -11.63 6.98 -16.36
N SER A 109 -11.33 7.69 -15.29
CA SER A 109 -10.01 7.71 -14.65
C SER A 109 -9.77 6.41 -13.92
N ASP A 110 -8.62 5.77 -14.20
CA ASP A 110 -8.15 4.62 -13.44
C ASP A 110 -7.55 5.04 -12.07
N ASN A 111 -7.51 6.34 -11.77
CA ASN A 111 -7.06 6.86 -10.47
C ASN A 111 -8.23 6.84 -9.49
N VAL A 112 -8.40 5.71 -8.81
CA VAL A 112 -9.35 5.53 -7.72
C VAL A 112 -8.65 5.02 -6.48
N GLN A 113 -9.26 5.25 -5.33
CA GLN A 113 -8.89 4.59 -4.08
C GLN A 113 -10.08 3.84 -3.53
N ILE A 114 -9.85 2.61 -3.12
CA ILE A 114 -10.87 1.69 -2.62
C ILE A 114 -10.61 1.45 -1.15
N TYR A 115 -11.66 1.53 -0.34
CA TYR A 115 -11.68 1.16 1.07
C TYR A 115 -12.99 0.45 1.36
N GLY A 116 -12.94 -0.64 2.10
CA GLY A 116 -14.16 -1.32 2.53
C GLY A 116 -13.97 -2.06 3.84
N TRP A 117 -15.07 -2.30 4.51
CA TRP A 117 -15.14 -3.04 5.76
C TRP A 117 -16.49 -3.74 5.91
N THR A 118 -16.49 -4.90 6.57
CA THR A 118 -17.72 -5.58 7.00
C THR A 118 -17.42 -6.47 8.22
N PRO A 119 -18.37 -6.66 9.14
CA PRO A 119 -18.29 -7.76 10.08
C PRO A 119 -18.36 -9.09 9.32
N LEU A 120 -17.60 -10.09 9.76
CA LEU A 120 -17.51 -11.37 9.05
C LEU A 120 -17.52 -12.56 10.01
N GLU A 121 -18.48 -13.46 9.81
CA GLU A 121 -18.52 -14.70 10.58
C GLU A 121 -17.32 -15.60 10.24
N PRO A 122 -16.72 -16.31 11.22
CA PRO A 122 -15.52 -17.10 10.98
C PRO A 122 -15.65 -18.18 9.89
N GLY A 123 -16.84 -18.78 9.74
CA GLY A 123 -17.10 -19.76 8.67
C GLY A 123 -17.05 -19.13 7.28
N LEU A 124 -17.66 -17.95 7.14
CA LEU A 124 -17.69 -17.19 5.89
C LEU A 124 -16.29 -16.65 5.52
N ALA A 125 -15.47 -16.32 6.52
CA ALA A 125 -14.09 -15.90 6.31
C ALA A 125 -13.23 -16.97 5.62
N ALA A 126 -13.34 -18.23 6.05
CA ALA A 126 -12.61 -19.34 5.44
C ALA A 126 -13.07 -19.57 3.99
N ASP A 127 -14.39 -19.64 3.78
CA ASP A 127 -14.97 -19.86 2.44
C ASP A 127 -14.57 -18.74 1.46
N ALA A 128 -14.58 -17.48 1.90
CA ALA A 128 -14.19 -16.34 1.07
C ALA A 128 -12.68 -16.32 0.75
N GLN A 129 -11.83 -16.72 1.70
CA GLN A 129 -10.39 -16.85 1.48
C GLN A 129 -10.09 -17.96 0.46
N ASP A 130 -10.77 -19.10 0.56
CA ASP A 130 -10.61 -20.22 -0.36
C ASP A 130 -11.11 -19.86 -1.76
N GLU A 131 -12.25 -19.16 -1.87
CA GLU A 131 -12.76 -18.68 -3.16
C GLU A 131 -11.77 -17.73 -3.86
N LEU A 132 -11.20 -16.77 -3.13
CA LEU A 132 -10.19 -15.86 -3.70
C LEU A 132 -8.94 -16.62 -4.15
N ALA A 133 -8.48 -17.59 -3.37
CA ALA A 133 -7.33 -18.43 -3.73
C ALA A 133 -7.61 -19.25 -5.01
N ASP A 134 -8.83 -19.79 -5.15
CA ASP A 134 -9.26 -20.49 -6.38
C ASP A 134 -9.33 -19.55 -7.59
N GLN A 135 -9.56 -18.25 -7.38
CA GLN A 135 -9.47 -17.20 -8.40
C GLN A 135 -8.02 -16.75 -8.70
N GLY A 136 -7.03 -17.34 -8.03
CA GLY A 136 -5.62 -17.07 -8.24
C GLY A 136 -5.04 -15.94 -7.40
N TRP A 137 -5.78 -15.44 -6.40
CA TRP A 137 -5.26 -14.48 -5.43
C TRP A 137 -4.23 -15.16 -4.51
N VAL A 138 -3.33 -14.34 -3.95
CA VAL A 138 -2.22 -14.82 -3.12
C VAL A 138 -2.59 -14.62 -1.65
N ARG A 139 -2.56 -15.71 -0.89
CA ARG A 139 -2.74 -15.70 0.57
C ARG A 139 -1.41 -15.49 1.27
N GLU A 140 -1.41 -14.64 2.30
CA GLU A 140 -0.27 -14.42 3.19
C GLU A 140 -0.74 -14.39 4.66
N ASP A 141 -0.30 -15.36 5.46
CA ASP A 141 -0.60 -15.38 6.89
C ASP A 141 0.30 -14.40 7.66
N SER A 142 -0.28 -13.65 8.60
CA SER A 142 0.41 -12.67 9.44
C SER A 142 -0.09 -12.69 10.88
N THR A 143 0.55 -11.91 11.75
CA THR A 143 0.07 -11.72 13.13
C THR A 143 -1.20 -10.88 13.23
N GLU A 144 -1.51 -10.08 12.20
CA GLU A 144 -2.69 -9.20 12.17
C GLU A 144 -3.93 -9.90 11.63
N GLY A 145 -3.75 -11.05 11.00
CA GLY A 145 -4.77 -11.76 10.26
C GLY A 145 -4.21 -12.38 8.98
N VAL A 146 -5.10 -12.69 8.06
CA VAL A 146 -4.77 -13.28 6.76
C VAL A 146 -4.92 -12.22 5.69
N TYR A 147 -3.84 -11.88 5.01
CA TYR A 147 -3.92 -11.06 3.81
C TYR A 147 -4.27 -11.95 2.62
N VAL A 148 -5.16 -11.47 1.75
CA VAL A 148 -5.41 -12.09 0.44
C VAL A 148 -5.32 -10.98 -0.61
N THR A 149 -4.29 -11.04 -1.45
CA THR A 149 -3.92 -9.97 -2.38
C THR A 149 -4.05 -10.41 -3.83
N GLU A 150 -4.36 -9.48 -4.73
CA GLU A 150 -4.35 -9.75 -6.16
C GLU A 150 -3.01 -10.35 -6.61
N ASN A 151 -3.06 -11.20 -7.64
CA ASN A 151 -1.86 -11.83 -8.14
C ASN A 151 -0.92 -10.80 -8.78
N PRO A 152 0.35 -10.68 -8.30
CA PRO A 152 1.31 -9.70 -8.80
C PRO A 152 1.61 -9.85 -10.29
N ASP A 153 1.47 -11.06 -10.85
CA ASP A 153 1.71 -11.33 -12.28
C ASP A 153 0.58 -10.80 -13.19
N THR A 154 -0.57 -10.43 -12.62
CA THR A 154 -1.77 -9.98 -13.37
C THR A 154 -2.23 -8.57 -13.01
N LEU A 155 -1.48 -7.85 -12.16
CA LEU A 155 -1.86 -6.50 -11.71
C LEU A 155 -1.92 -5.50 -12.86
N VAL A 156 -2.97 -4.67 -12.83
CA VAL A 156 -3.07 -3.47 -13.68
C VAL A 156 -2.35 -2.28 -13.02
N SER A 157 -2.48 -2.16 -11.70
CA SER A 157 -1.78 -1.20 -10.85
C SER A 157 -1.28 -1.91 -9.59
N ALA A 158 -0.17 -1.41 -9.05
CA ALA A 158 0.41 -1.90 -7.81
C ALA A 158 0.83 -0.71 -6.93
N ASP A 159 0.79 -0.90 -5.62
CA ASP A 159 1.35 0.05 -4.67
C ASP A 159 2.89 0.00 -4.67
N ALA A 160 3.52 0.81 -3.81
CA ALA A 160 4.97 0.94 -3.75
C ALA A 160 5.70 -0.36 -3.37
N GLU A 161 5.00 -1.31 -2.75
CA GLU A 161 5.53 -2.59 -2.33
C GLU A 161 5.20 -3.71 -3.32
N GLY A 162 4.47 -3.39 -4.40
CA GLY A 162 4.11 -4.33 -5.47
C GLY A 162 2.78 -5.04 -5.25
N TYR A 163 1.95 -4.59 -4.30
CA TYR A 163 0.64 -5.18 -4.03
C TYR A 163 -0.47 -4.47 -4.80
N GLY A 164 -1.41 -5.22 -5.34
CA GLY A 164 -2.68 -4.69 -5.83
C GLY A 164 -3.73 -4.63 -4.73
N MET A 165 -5.00 -4.73 -5.14
CA MET A 165 -6.11 -4.79 -4.21
C MET A 165 -5.88 -5.92 -3.21
N THR A 166 -6.10 -5.61 -1.94
CA THR A 166 -5.75 -6.52 -0.86
C THR A 166 -6.85 -6.53 0.18
N TYR A 167 -7.30 -7.73 0.54
CA TYR A 167 -8.14 -8.00 1.70
C TYR A 167 -7.29 -8.32 2.91
N LEU A 168 -7.74 -7.91 4.10
CA LEU A 168 -7.23 -8.41 5.38
C LEU A 168 -8.39 -8.98 6.18
N PHE A 169 -8.33 -10.28 6.42
CA PHE A 169 -9.29 -11.01 7.24
C PHE A 169 -8.77 -11.09 8.68
N GLY A 170 -9.53 -10.55 9.62
CA GLY A 170 -9.26 -10.63 11.04
C GLY A 170 -10.27 -11.50 11.79
N ASP A 171 -10.26 -11.40 13.12
CA ASP A 171 -11.25 -12.07 13.97
C ASP A 171 -12.58 -11.31 13.96
N GLY A 172 -13.55 -11.82 13.20
CA GLY A 172 -14.90 -11.25 13.13
C GLY A 172 -15.09 -10.12 12.10
N TRP A 173 -14.12 -9.86 11.23
CA TRP A 173 -14.19 -8.79 10.24
C TRP A 173 -13.30 -9.05 9.02
N VAL A 174 -13.58 -8.34 7.94
CA VAL A 174 -12.66 -8.20 6.80
C VAL A 174 -12.62 -6.75 6.34
N THR A 175 -11.43 -6.28 5.97
CA THR A 175 -11.24 -5.02 5.26
C THR A 175 -10.68 -5.26 3.86
N VAL A 176 -10.88 -4.30 2.97
CA VAL A 176 -10.25 -4.27 1.64
C VAL A 176 -9.74 -2.87 1.34
N SER A 177 -8.62 -2.80 0.62
CA SER A 177 -8.19 -1.53 0.01
C SER A 177 -7.48 -1.73 -1.32
N HIS A 178 -7.34 -0.63 -2.07
CA HIS A 178 -6.71 -0.62 -3.40
C HIS A 178 -5.25 -1.12 -3.43
N GLY A 179 -4.53 -1.01 -2.30
CA GLY A 179 -3.18 -1.54 -2.08
C GLY A 179 -3.02 -1.99 -0.63
N LYS A 180 -2.06 -2.88 -0.34
CA LYS A 180 -1.85 -3.41 1.02
C LYS A 180 -1.52 -2.32 2.03
N SER A 181 -0.65 -1.38 1.64
CA SER A 181 -0.29 -0.22 2.46
C SER A 181 -1.49 0.67 2.84
N SER A 182 -2.54 0.69 2.00
CA SER A 182 -3.75 1.49 2.23
C SER A 182 -4.70 0.88 3.27
N LEU A 183 -4.50 -0.39 3.68
CA LEU A 183 -5.28 -0.99 4.76
C LEU A 183 -5.04 -0.27 6.11
N LEU A 184 -3.86 0.33 6.27
CA LEU A 184 -3.44 1.02 7.49
C LEU A 184 -4.26 2.28 7.80
N VAL A 185 -4.93 2.84 6.79
CA VAL A 185 -5.77 4.03 6.98
C VAL A 185 -7.24 3.68 7.23
N ILE A 186 -7.61 2.40 7.34
CA ILE A 186 -8.99 2.04 7.67
C ILE A 186 -9.20 2.14 9.18
N GLU A 187 -10.09 3.04 9.60
CA GLU A 187 -10.54 3.17 10.98
C GLU A 187 -11.56 2.07 11.28
N ARG A 188 -11.04 0.90 11.69
CA ARG A 188 -11.85 -0.32 11.85
C ARG A 188 -12.98 -0.12 12.88
N PRO A 189 -14.23 -0.31 12.48
CA PRO A 189 -15.37 -0.29 13.39
C PRO A 189 -15.34 -1.45 14.40
N GLY A 190 -15.72 -1.16 15.66
CA GLY A 190 -15.93 -2.17 16.70
C GLY A 190 -14.70 -2.87 17.28
N VAL A 191 -13.47 -2.47 16.91
CA VAL A 191 -12.18 -3.01 17.41
C VAL A 191 -11.24 -1.92 17.89
#